data_AF-K0ZNY8-F1
#
_entry.id   AF-K0ZNY8-F1
#
_cell.length_a   1.000
_cell.length_b   1.000
_cell.length_c   1.000
_cell.angle_alpha   90.00
_cell.angle_beta   90.00
_cell.angle_gamma   90.00
#
_symmetry.space_group_name_H-M   'P 1'
#
loop_
_entity.id
_entity.type
_entity.pdbx_description
1 polymer ?
#
loop_
_entity_poly.entity_id
_entity_poly.type
_entity_poly.pdbx_seq_one_letter_code
_entity_poly.pdbx_strand_id
1 'polypeptide(L)' 'GKIILADEFSPDNCRLWDADGNHMDKDVFRRGLGELTDVYEIVWEKLQALK' A
#
# COMPACT_ATOMS: atom_id res chain seq x y z
N GLY A 1 -27.80 14.69 -7.31
CA GLY A 1 -26.32 14.80 -7.34
C GLY A 1 -25.74 13.51 -7.86
N LYS A 2 -24.58 13.55 -8.52
CA LYS A 2 -23.83 12.33 -8.89
C LYS A 2 -22.90 11.96 -7.73
N ILE A 3 -22.87 10.67 -7.41
CA ILE A 3 -21.88 10.12 -6.47
C ILE A 3 -20.53 10.12 -7.18
N ILE A 4 -19.52 10.62 -6.49
CA ILE A 4 -18.12 10.58 -6.90
C ILE A 4 -17.31 9.90 -5.81
N LEU A 5 -16.22 9.25 -6.19
CA LEU A 5 -15.20 8.85 -5.22
C LEU A 5 -14.49 10.12 -4.73
N ALA A 6 -14.27 10.19 -3.44
CA ALA A 6 -13.54 11.25 -2.77
C ALA A 6 -12.48 10.60 -1.87
N ASP A 7 -11.79 11.41 -1.07
CA ASP A 7 -10.70 10.98 -0.19
C ASP A 7 -9.46 10.49 -0.97
N GLU A 8 -8.52 9.89 -0.27
CA GLU A 8 -7.33 9.27 -0.85
C GLU A 8 -7.43 7.75 -0.90
N PHE A 9 -6.59 7.12 -1.75
CA PHE A 9 -6.37 5.68 -1.72
C PHE A 9 -4.86 5.43 -1.71
N SER A 10 -4.35 4.93 -0.57
CA SER A 10 -2.93 4.79 -0.27
C SER A 10 -2.69 3.53 0.56
N PRO A 11 -1.45 3.03 0.69
CA PRO A 11 -1.16 1.86 1.54
C PRO A 11 -1.40 2.12 3.05
N ASP A 12 -1.77 3.36 3.43
CA ASP A 12 -2.26 3.71 4.76
C ASP A 12 -3.67 3.18 5.03
N ASN A 13 -4.54 3.22 4.01
CA ASN A 13 -5.97 2.92 4.10
C ASN A 13 -6.40 1.64 3.36
N CYS A 14 -5.46 0.94 2.72
CA CYS A 14 -5.68 -0.40 2.17
C CYS A 14 -4.65 -1.40 2.73
N ARG A 15 -4.92 -2.70 2.57
CA ARG A 15 -3.97 -3.77 2.88
C ARG A 15 -3.56 -4.47 1.61
N LEU A 16 -2.26 -4.58 1.40
CA LEU A 16 -1.66 -5.18 0.21
C LEU A 16 -0.73 -6.30 0.68
N TRP A 17 -1.01 -7.52 0.25
CA TRP A 17 -0.19 -8.68 0.61
C TRP A 17 0.45 -9.21 -0.66
N ASP A 18 1.73 -9.55 -0.57
CA ASP A 18 2.37 -10.28 -1.66
C ASP A 18 1.96 -11.78 -1.64
N ALA A 19 2.40 -12.52 -2.66
CA ALA A 19 2.07 -13.94 -2.80
C ALA A 19 2.67 -14.81 -1.68
N ASP A 20 3.73 -14.32 -1.02
CA ASP A 20 4.42 -15.00 0.08
C ASP A 20 3.79 -14.65 1.45
N GLY A 21 2.81 -13.76 1.47
CA GLY A 21 2.09 -13.32 2.67
C GLY A 21 2.75 -12.18 3.43
N ASN A 22 3.71 -11.48 2.82
CA ASN A 22 4.32 -10.29 3.41
C ASN A 22 3.39 -9.08 3.29
N HIS A 23 3.38 -8.26 4.34
CA HIS A 23 2.60 -7.03 4.41
C HIS A 23 3.29 -5.93 3.61
N MET A 24 2.62 -5.43 2.58
CA MET A 24 3.07 -4.33 1.72
C MET A 24 2.30 -3.02 2.04
N ASP A 25 1.96 -2.82 3.30
CA ASP A 25 1.09 -1.75 3.76
C ASP A 25 1.49 -1.25 5.16
N LYS A 26 0.74 -0.27 5.69
CA LYS A 26 1.01 0.33 7.01
C LYS A 26 1.04 -0.65 8.18
N ASP A 27 0.55 -1.89 8.03
CA ASP A 27 0.73 -2.93 9.04
C ASP A 27 2.21 -3.24 9.31
N VAL A 28 3.13 -2.94 8.38
CA VAL A 28 4.58 -3.02 8.60
C VAL A 28 5.02 -2.14 9.77
N PHE A 29 4.53 -0.90 9.81
CA PHE A 29 4.77 0.00 10.94
C PHE A 29 3.98 -0.43 12.19
N ARG A 30 2.68 -0.77 12.04
CA ARG A 30 1.83 -1.14 13.19
C ARG A 30 2.33 -2.37 13.93
N ARG A 31 2.92 -3.34 13.22
CA ARG A 31 3.43 -4.61 13.77
C ARG A 31 4.95 -4.62 13.93
N GLY A 32 5.64 -3.53 13.58
CA GLY A 32 7.09 -3.41 13.68
C GLY A 32 7.85 -4.43 12.83
N LEU A 33 7.31 -4.79 11.66
CA LEU A 33 7.87 -5.82 10.76
C LEU A 33 9.03 -5.30 9.89
N GLY A 34 9.29 -4.00 9.90
CA GLY A 34 10.31 -3.37 9.08
C GLY A 34 10.14 -1.85 8.98
N GLU A 35 10.78 -1.28 7.96
CA GLU A 35 10.70 0.14 7.64
C GLU A 35 9.55 0.39 6.63
N LEU A 36 8.82 1.49 6.80
CA LEU A 36 7.59 1.75 6.05
C LEU A 36 7.89 2.26 4.64
N THR A 37 8.88 3.14 4.50
CA THR A 37 9.25 3.76 3.21
C THR A 37 9.76 2.74 2.20
N ASP A 38 10.53 1.73 2.62
CA ASP A 38 11.02 0.64 1.78
C ASP A 38 9.85 -0.09 1.10
N VAL A 39 8.82 -0.41 1.88
CA VAL A 39 7.63 -1.11 1.40
C VAL A 39 6.79 -0.23 0.47
N TYR A 40 6.70 1.06 0.76
CA TYR A 40 5.93 2.00 -0.06
C TYR A 40 6.61 2.25 -1.40
N GLU A 41 7.95 2.29 -1.45
CA GLU A 41 8.71 2.40 -2.69
C GLU A 41 8.47 1.16 -3.58
N ILE A 42 8.48 -0.05 -3.01
CA ILE A 42 8.19 -1.29 -3.75
C ILE A 42 6.78 -1.25 -4.36
N VAL A 43 5.79 -0.78 -3.59
CA VAL A 43 4.41 -0.64 -4.09
C VAL A 43 4.35 0.40 -5.21
N TRP A 44 5.06 1.51 -5.07
CA TRP A 44 5.13 2.57 -6.07
C TRP A 44 5.77 2.07 -7.38
N GLU A 45 6.91 1.40 -7.33
CA GLU A 45 7.58 0.80 -8.49
C GLU A 45 6.66 -0.21 -9.21
N LYS A 46 5.95 -1.06 -8.46
CA LYS A 46 4.99 -2.02 -9.03
C LYS A 46 3.82 -1.32 -9.72
N LEU A 47 3.30 -0.24 -9.14
CA LEU A 47 2.22 0.54 -9.74
C LEU A 47 2.68 1.26 -11.01
N GLN A 48 3.92 1.74 -11.08
CA GLN A 48 4.46 2.35 -12.31
C GLN A 48 4.57 1.36 -13.47
N ALA A 49 4.70 0.05 -13.20
CA ALA A 49 4.75 -0.97 -14.23
C ALA A 49 3.36 -1.26 -14.86
N LEU A 50 2.28 -0.78 -14.24
CA LEU A 50 0.93 -0.87 -14.82
C LEU A 50 0.73 0.25 -15.84
N LYS A 51 0.26 -0.12 -17.02
CA LYS A 51 -0.03 0.77 -18.14
C LYS A 51 -1.53 0.93 -18.34
#